data_AF-A0A9P3G317-F1
#
_entry.id   AF-A0A9P3G317-F1
#
_cell.length_a   1.000
_cell.length_b   1.000
_cell.length_c   1.000
_cell.angle_alpha   90.00
_cell.angle_beta   90.00
_cell.angle_gamma   90.00
#
_symmetry.space_group_name_H-M   'P 1'
#
loop_
_entity.id
_entity.type
_entity.pdbx_description
1 polymer ?
#
loop_
_entity_poly.entity_id
_entity_poly.type
_entity_poly.pdbx_seq_one_letter_code
_entity_poly.pdbx_strand_id
1 'polypeptide(L)'
;MASASAKPKAKGKGKQPKRFVEQKDTALQLASIIGDQQETRAKQKVERHQRHDKEPERAEHKSRPSGKDKLKEVKAALKAEKAKAKKEKAKAKKMNTGHPSDSVSRLRTDEQPPAKPRRRVAFA
;
A
#
# COMPACT_ATOMS: atom_id res chain seq x y z
N MET A 1 -48.00 -59.34 49.86
CA MET A 1 -47.29 -58.14 50.39
C MET A 1 -46.17 -57.77 49.44
N ALA A 2 -45.92 -56.47 49.31
CA ALA A 2 -45.48 -55.79 48.08
C ALA A 2 -44.06 -56.09 47.57
N SER A 3 -43.95 -56.05 46.24
CA SER A 3 -42.77 -56.22 45.40
C SER A 3 -41.69 -55.17 45.66
N ALA A 4 -40.45 -55.61 45.83
CA ALA A 4 -39.28 -54.74 45.90
C ALA A 4 -39.04 -54.03 44.56
N SER A 5 -39.15 -52.71 44.55
CA SER A 5 -38.90 -51.85 43.40
C SER A 5 -37.40 -51.78 43.08
N ALA A 6 -36.97 -52.39 41.98
CA ALA A 6 -35.62 -52.25 41.46
C ALA A 6 -35.39 -50.83 40.89
N LYS A 7 -34.40 -50.11 41.41
CA LYS A 7 -34.00 -48.77 40.92
C LYS A 7 -33.31 -48.90 39.55
N PRO A 8 -33.61 -48.02 38.57
CA PRO A 8 -32.96 -48.05 37.26
C PRO A 8 -31.50 -47.56 37.38
N LYS A 9 -30.53 -48.40 36.97
CA LYS A 9 -29.12 -48.01 36.88
C LYS A 9 -28.94 -47.00 35.75
N ALA A 10 -28.40 -45.82 36.06
CA ALA A 10 -28.04 -44.81 35.08
C ALA A 10 -26.99 -45.38 34.09
N LYS A 11 -27.32 -45.37 32.80
CA LYS A 11 -26.40 -45.74 31.71
C LYS A 11 -25.30 -44.67 31.61
N GLY A 12 -24.19 -44.89 32.31
CA GLY A 12 -22.98 -44.07 32.14
C GLY A 12 -22.45 -44.21 30.71
N LYS A 13 -22.28 -43.09 30.01
CA LYS A 13 -21.59 -43.06 28.71
C LYS A 13 -20.16 -43.56 28.93
N GLY A 14 -19.89 -44.80 28.52
CA GLY A 14 -18.55 -45.38 28.55
C GLY A 14 -17.55 -44.60 27.68
N LYS A 15 -16.27 -44.88 27.86
CA LYS A 15 -15.18 -44.30 27.04
C LYS A 15 -15.43 -44.64 25.58
N GLN A 16 -15.86 -43.65 24.79
CA GLN A 16 -16.00 -43.81 23.34
C GLN A 16 -14.61 -43.84 22.70
N PRO A 17 -14.31 -44.83 21.84
CA PRO A 17 -13.04 -44.86 21.11
C PRO A 17 -12.97 -43.63 20.20
N LYS A 18 -11.85 -42.90 20.26
CA LYS A 18 -11.62 -41.75 19.40
C LYS A 18 -11.51 -42.22 17.94
N ARG A 19 -12.36 -41.69 17.06
CA ARG A 19 -12.51 -42.06 15.64
C ARG A 19 -11.34 -41.60 14.75
N PHE A 20 -10.10 -41.78 15.18
CA PHE A 20 -8.94 -41.40 14.37
C PHE A 20 -8.71 -42.33 13.18
N VAL A 21 -9.30 -43.52 13.18
CA VAL A 21 -9.01 -44.59 12.19
C VAL A 21 -9.99 -44.60 11.01
N GLU A 22 -11.19 -44.02 11.15
CA GLU A 22 -12.18 -43.97 10.05
C GLU A 22 -11.77 -43.00 8.93
N GLN A 23 -10.78 -42.14 9.19
CA GLN A 23 -10.36 -41.04 8.33
C GLN A 23 -9.10 -41.33 7.52
N LYS A 24 -8.72 -42.60 7.30
CA LYS A 24 -7.52 -42.96 6.52
C LYS A 24 -7.50 -42.32 5.14
N ASP A 25 -8.63 -42.33 4.45
CA ASP A 25 -8.74 -41.73 3.11
C ASP A 25 -8.57 -40.21 3.15
N THR A 26 -9.08 -39.56 4.22
CA THR A 26 -8.90 -38.11 4.41
C THR A 26 -7.45 -37.76 4.75
N ALA A 27 -6.72 -38.63 5.45
CA ALA A 27 -5.30 -38.44 5.74
C ALA A 27 -4.45 -38.56 4.46
N LEU A 28 -4.80 -39.50 3.57
CA LEU A 28 -4.16 -39.64 2.26
C LEU A 28 -4.43 -38.43 1.36
N GLN A 29 -5.68 -37.96 1.30
CA GLN A 29 -6.03 -36.74 0.56
C GLN A 29 -5.27 -35.52 1.09
N LEU A 30 -5.18 -35.37 2.42
CA LEU A 30 -4.41 -34.29 3.05
C LEU A 30 -2.93 -34.38 2.70
N ALA A 31 -2.35 -35.59 2.71
CA ALA A 31 -0.95 -35.81 2.34
C ALA A 31 -0.70 -35.43 0.87
N SER A 32 -1.60 -35.78 -0.05
CA SER A 32 -1.52 -35.37 -1.46
C SER A 32 -1.55 -33.84 -1.60
N ILE A 33 -2.48 -33.16 -0.93
CA ILE A 33 -2.60 -31.69 -0.99
C ILE A 33 -1.32 -31.01 -0.45
N ILE A 34 -0.75 -31.52 0.64
CA ILE A 34 0.49 -30.97 1.21
C ILE A 34 1.66 -31.20 0.24
N GLY A 35 1.74 -32.39 -0.38
CA GLY A 35 2.74 -32.70 -1.40
C GLY A 35 2.72 -31.70 -2.55
N ASP A 36 1.55 -31.49 -3.15
CA ASP A 36 1.37 -30.56 -4.27
C ASP A 36 1.77 -29.13 -3.91
N GLN A 37 1.45 -28.67 -2.70
CA GLN A 37 1.87 -27.36 -2.21
C GLN A 37 3.39 -27.24 -2.08
N GLN A 38 4.05 -28.27 -1.54
CA GLN A 38 5.51 -28.26 -1.39
C GLN A 38 6.21 -28.30 -2.74
N GLU A 39 5.72 -29.11 -3.69
CA GLU A 39 6.24 -29.14 -5.05
C GLU A 39 6.12 -27.78 -5.74
N THR A 40 4.96 -27.13 -5.61
CA THR A 40 4.73 -25.81 -6.21
C THR A 40 5.70 -24.77 -5.64
N ARG A 41 5.91 -24.77 -4.32
CA ARG A 41 6.89 -23.90 -3.66
C ARG A 41 8.32 -24.20 -4.10
N ALA A 42 8.68 -25.48 -4.24
CA ALA A 42 9.99 -25.89 -4.70
C ALA A 42 10.24 -25.43 -6.16
N LYS A 43 9.29 -25.66 -7.06
CA LYS A 43 9.34 -25.21 -8.47
C LYS A 43 9.51 -23.69 -8.55
N GLN A 44 8.73 -22.91 -7.78
CA GLN A 44 8.87 -21.46 -7.74
C GLN A 44 10.23 -20.99 -7.22
N LYS A 45 10.80 -21.66 -6.21
CA LYS A 45 12.14 -21.32 -5.70
C LYS A 45 13.22 -21.59 -6.75
N VAL A 46 13.16 -22.76 -7.39
CA VAL A 46 14.11 -23.14 -8.45
C VAL A 46 14.00 -22.19 -9.63
N GLU A 47 12.79 -21.86 -10.08
CA GLU A 47 12.56 -20.93 -11.18
C GLU A 47 13.14 -19.54 -10.88
N ARG A 48 12.95 -19.02 -9.66
CA ARG A 48 13.55 -17.75 -9.25
C ARG A 48 15.07 -17.79 -9.31
N HIS A 49 15.69 -18.86 -8.81
CA HIS A 49 17.15 -19.02 -8.86
C HIS A 49 17.65 -19.12 -10.32
N GLN A 50 17.01 -19.93 -11.16
CA GLN A 50 17.39 -20.05 -12.58
C GLN A 50 17.28 -18.73 -13.35
N ARG A 51 16.34 -17.84 -12.99
CA ARG A 51 16.25 -16.50 -13.60
C ARG A 51 17.41 -15.57 -13.20
N HIS A 52 18.06 -15.80 -12.06
CA HIS A 52 19.22 -15.03 -11.63
C HIS A 52 20.53 -15.60 -12.20
N ASP A 53 20.61 -16.91 -12.40
CA ASP A 53 21.82 -17.58 -12.90
C ASP A 53 21.91 -17.57 -14.44
N LYS A 54 20.77 -17.41 -15.14
CA LYS A 54 20.77 -17.08 -16.57
C LYS A 54 21.09 -15.60 -16.73
N GLU A 55 22.38 -15.31 -16.80
CA GLU A 55 22.94 -14.03 -17.20
C GLU A 55 22.20 -13.50 -18.44
N PRO A 56 21.50 -12.35 -18.37
CA PRO A 56 21.01 -11.72 -19.58
C PRO A 56 22.25 -11.27 -20.37
N GLU A 57 22.49 -11.88 -21.52
CA GLU A 57 23.41 -11.37 -22.53
C GLU A 57 23.21 -9.85 -22.67
N ARG A 58 24.19 -9.10 -22.17
CA ARG A 58 24.48 -7.69 -22.44
C ARG A 58 23.31 -6.86 -23.00
N ALA A 59 22.26 -6.67 -22.22
CA ALA A 59 21.38 -5.54 -22.43
C ALA A 59 22.07 -4.33 -21.79
N GLU A 60 22.61 -3.46 -22.64
CA GLU A 60 23.22 -2.16 -22.34
C GLU A 60 22.80 -1.64 -20.96
N HIS A 61 23.77 -1.53 -20.05
CA HIS A 61 23.58 -1.02 -18.71
C HIS A 61 23.02 0.42 -18.77
N LYS A 62 21.69 0.54 -18.78
CA LYS A 62 20.99 1.77 -18.41
C LYS A 62 21.31 1.98 -16.94
N SER A 63 22.36 2.76 -16.69
CA SER A 63 22.80 3.12 -15.35
C SER A 63 21.59 3.59 -14.58
N ARG A 64 21.27 2.94 -13.46
CA ARG A 64 20.14 3.35 -12.63
C ARG A 64 20.36 4.83 -12.28
N PRO A 65 19.37 5.72 -12.53
CA PRO A 65 19.56 7.14 -12.27
C PRO A 65 19.89 7.31 -10.78
N SER A 66 21.01 7.99 -10.53
CA SER A 66 21.47 8.31 -9.19
C SER A 66 20.35 9.07 -8.46
N GLY A 67 20.27 8.96 -7.13
CA GLY A 67 19.26 9.72 -6.35
C GLY A 67 19.30 11.22 -6.65
N LYS A 68 20.46 11.76 -7.03
CA LYS A 68 20.64 13.14 -7.48
C LYS A 68 19.95 13.43 -8.81
N ASP A 69 19.95 12.48 -9.74
CA ASP A 69 19.33 12.63 -11.06
C ASP A 69 17.80 12.60 -10.95
N LYS A 70 17.27 11.69 -10.12
CA LYS A 70 15.84 11.67 -9.77
C LYS A 70 15.38 13.00 -9.15
N LEU A 71 16.18 13.58 -8.25
CA LEU A 71 15.85 14.86 -7.63
C LEU A 71 15.85 16.02 -8.65
N LYS A 72 16.79 16.02 -9.60
CA LYS A 72 16.83 17.01 -10.69
C LYS A 72 15.62 16.87 -11.61
N GLU A 73 15.25 15.64 -11.95
CA GLU A 73 14.07 15.32 -12.76
C GLU A 73 12.79 15.82 -12.08
N VAL A 74 12.59 15.52 -10.79
CA VAL A 74 11.42 15.99 -10.04
C VAL A 74 11.37 17.52 -9.95
N LYS A 75 12.51 18.19 -9.70
CA LYS A 75 12.57 19.66 -9.69
C LYS A 75 12.25 20.26 -11.06
N ALA A 76 12.68 19.62 -12.15
CA ALA A 76 12.37 20.05 -13.50
C ALA A 76 10.88 19.89 -13.81
N ALA A 77 10.28 18.76 -13.44
CA ALA A 77 8.85 18.51 -13.59
C ALA A 77 8.00 19.57 -12.86
N LEU A 78 8.31 19.87 -11.58
CA LEU A 78 7.59 20.89 -10.81
C LEU A 78 7.71 22.30 -11.41
N LYS A 79 8.87 22.65 -11.98
CA LYS A 79 9.03 23.93 -12.69
C LYS A 79 8.18 23.97 -13.96
N ALA A 80 8.14 22.88 -14.73
CA ALA A 80 7.34 22.79 -15.94
C ALA A 80 5.84 22.91 -15.64
N GLU A 81 5.34 22.24 -14.60
CA GLU A 81 3.94 22.35 -14.16
C GLU A 81 3.58 23.77 -13.76
N LYS A 82 4.40 24.44 -12.94
CA LYS A 82 4.17 25.84 -12.55
C LYS A 82 4.14 26.78 -13.76
N ALA A 83 5.01 26.54 -14.74
CA ALA A 83 5.04 27.33 -15.98
C ALA A 83 3.77 27.11 -16.82
N LYS A 84 3.30 25.85 -16.96
CA LYS A 84 2.04 25.52 -17.64
C LYS A 84 0.85 26.17 -16.96
N ALA A 85 0.73 26.01 -15.64
CA ALA A 85 -0.35 26.63 -14.86
C ALA A 85 -0.35 28.17 -14.97
N LYS A 86 0.81 28.82 -14.99
CA LYS A 86 0.90 30.28 -15.20
C LYS A 86 0.45 30.68 -16.60
N LYS A 87 0.85 29.93 -17.64
CA LYS A 87 0.42 30.15 -19.03
C LYS A 87 -1.09 29.95 -19.18
N GLU A 88 -1.65 28.91 -18.58
CA GLU A 88 -3.09 28.63 -18.59
C GLU A 88 -3.89 29.73 -17.88
N LYS A 89 -3.46 30.17 -16.69
CA LYS A 89 -4.07 31.32 -16.00
C LYS A 89 -4.02 32.60 -16.84
N ALA A 90 -2.89 32.86 -17.50
CA ALA A 90 -2.77 34.02 -18.39
C ALA A 90 -3.70 33.91 -19.61
N LYS A 91 -3.83 32.72 -20.21
CA LYS A 91 -4.74 32.46 -21.32
C LYS A 91 -6.21 32.61 -20.89
N ALA A 92 -6.58 32.09 -19.73
CA ALA A 92 -7.92 32.24 -19.16
C ALA A 92 -8.27 33.71 -18.90
N LYS A 93 -7.31 34.50 -18.36
CA LYS A 93 -7.49 35.95 -18.23
C LYS A 93 -7.73 36.61 -19.59
N LYS A 94 -6.93 36.29 -20.61
CA LYS A 94 -7.08 36.86 -21.95
C LYS A 94 -8.44 36.53 -22.60
N MET A 95 -8.97 35.34 -22.37
CA MET A 95 -10.30 34.96 -22.88
C MET A 95 -11.44 35.62 -22.11
N ASN A 96 -11.28 35.89 -20.80
CA ASN A 96 -12.27 36.62 -20.01
C ASN A 96 -12.17 38.14 -20.14
N THR A 97 -11.03 38.71 -20.56
CA THR A 97 -10.86 40.15 -20.80
C THR A 97 -11.28 40.58 -22.21
N GLY A 98 -12.15 39.82 -22.88
CA GLY A 98 -12.79 40.22 -24.13
C GLY A 98 -13.75 41.41 -23.99
N HIS A 99 -13.91 41.99 -22.79
CA HIS A 99 -14.55 43.28 -22.61
C HIS A 99 -13.46 44.36 -22.42
N PRO A 100 -13.25 45.26 -23.38
CA PRO A 100 -12.42 46.43 -23.16
C PRO A 100 -13.24 47.42 -22.33
N SER A 101 -13.13 47.36 -21.01
CA SER A 101 -13.44 48.52 -20.18
C SER A 101 -12.14 49.03 -19.59
N ASP A 102 -11.73 50.20 -20.07
CA ASP A 102 -10.88 51.13 -19.35
C ASP A 102 -11.15 51.08 -17.84
N SER A 103 -10.12 50.85 -17.05
CA SER A 103 -9.98 51.47 -15.72
C SER A 103 -8.66 51.06 -15.08
N VAL A 104 -7.72 51.99 -15.20
CA VAL A 104 -6.82 52.45 -14.16
C VAL A 104 -7.12 51.86 -12.77
N SER A 105 -6.29 50.92 -12.31
CA SER A 105 -6.21 50.59 -10.89
C SER A 105 -4.87 49.91 -10.59
N ARG A 106 -3.87 50.74 -10.30
CA ARG A 106 -2.67 50.33 -9.58
C ARG A 106 -3.07 50.14 -8.11
N LEU A 107 -3.72 49.04 -7.76
CA LEU A 107 -3.83 48.65 -6.35
C LEU A 107 -2.56 47.89 -5.96
N ARG A 108 -1.67 48.60 -5.26
CA ARG A 108 -0.67 47.99 -4.39
C ARG A 108 -1.41 47.30 -3.26
N THR A 109 -1.39 45.98 -3.21
CA THR A 109 -1.71 45.23 -2.01
C THR A 109 -0.40 44.71 -1.43
N ASP A 110 0.26 45.58 -0.65
CA ASP A 110 1.16 45.15 0.42
C ASP A 110 0.31 44.43 1.48
N GLU A 111 0.01 43.15 1.27
CA GLU A 111 -0.41 42.27 2.36
C GLU A 111 0.84 41.68 3.01
N GLN A 112 1.46 42.51 3.83
CA GLN A 112 2.38 42.07 4.86
C GLN A 112 1.53 41.51 6.02
N PRO A 113 1.74 40.25 6.46
CA PRO A 113 0.97 39.70 7.57
C PRO A 113 1.25 40.49 8.86
N PRO A 114 0.26 40.75 9.72
CA PRO A 114 0.44 41.53 10.93
C PRO A 114 1.46 40.85 11.85
N ALA A 115 2.58 41.52 12.09
CA ALA A 115 3.60 41.06 13.02
C ALA A 115 3.00 41.01 14.43
N LYS A 116 3.00 39.83 15.05
CA LYS A 116 2.53 39.63 16.42
C LYS A 116 3.34 40.51 17.39
N PRO A 117 2.70 41.12 18.41
CA PRO A 117 3.42 41.94 19.39
C PRO A 117 4.42 41.08 20.19
N ARG A 118 5.68 41.47 20.19
CA ARG A 118 6.74 40.84 21.01
C ARG A 118 6.79 41.50 22.38
N ARG A 119 6.58 40.70 23.43
CA ARG A 119 6.70 41.13 24.83
C ARG A 119 8.18 41.42 25.12
N ARG A 120 8.54 42.68 25.35
CA ARG A 120 9.90 43.07 25.78
C ARG A 120 10.01 42.83 27.27
N VAL A 121 10.99 42.04 27.70
CA VAL A 121 11.32 41.87 29.12
C VAL A 121 12.27 43.01 29.48
N ALA A 122 11.88 43.84 30.44
CA ALA A 122 12.77 44.84 31.02
C ALA A 122 13.64 44.15 32.08
N PHE A 123 14.95 44.32 31.99
CA PHE A 123 15.86 43.98 33.08
C PHE A 123 16.02 45.23 33.94
N ALA A 124 15.78 45.08 35.24
CA ALA A 124 16.01 46.09 36.26
C ALA A 124 17.50 46.13 36.65
#